data_AF-A0A1G0PDE6-F1
#
_entry.id   AF-A0A1G0PDE6-F1
#
_cell.length_a   1.000
_cell.length_b   1.000
_cell.length_c   1.000
_cell.angle_alpha   90.00
_cell.angle_beta   90.00
_cell.angle_gamma   90.00
#
_symmetry.space_group_name_H-M   'P 1'
#
loop_
_entity.id
_entity.type
_entity.pdbx_description
1 polymer ?
#
loop_
_entity_poly.entity_id
_entity_poly.type
_entity_poly.pdbx_seq_one_letter_code
_entity_poly.pdbx_strand_id
1 'polypeptide(L)'
;MYFNKSSPAIFFTFVLFLCFNCSKEKIIEEDKLVLIYSDMLVAQDTINLSAAGLDSLRDAVLNKYDVNEQLYKTTLDYYNQDPDKWEVFFDKVIVHVGSLRKKPG
;
A
#
# COMPACT_ATOMS: atom_id res chain seq x y z
N MET A 1 -18.66 22.85 -57.72
CA MET A 1 -19.11 22.32 -56.41
C MET A 1 -18.27 21.10 -56.08
N TYR A 2 -17.27 21.23 -55.20
CA TYR A 2 -16.51 20.07 -54.70
C TYR A 2 -16.99 19.77 -53.29
N PHE A 3 -17.89 18.80 -53.16
CA PHE A 3 -18.25 18.23 -51.87
C PHE A 3 -17.09 17.33 -51.42
N ASN A 4 -16.29 17.84 -50.49
CA ASN A 4 -15.23 17.06 -49.86
C ASN A 4 -15.89 16.02 -48.94
N LYS A 5 -15.75 14.74 -49.31
CA LYS A 5 -16.32 13.61 -48.59
C LYS A 5 -15.44 13.34 -47.36
N SER A 6 -15.68 14.08 -46.28
CA SER A 6 -15.02 13.84 -44.98
C SER A 6 -15.31 12.42 -44.51
N SER A 7 -14.27 11.59 -44.55
CA SER A 7 -14.31 10.19 -44.14
C SER A 7 -14.36 10.11 -42.60
N PRO A 8 -15.40 9.50 -41.99
CA PRO A 8 -15.57 9.47 -40.52
C PRO A 8 -14.58 8.54 -39.80
N ALA A 9 -13.69 7.85 -40.52
CA ALA A 9 -12.79 6.83 -39.98
C ALA A 9 -11.74 7.39 -39.01
N ILE A 10 -11.40 8.69 -39.09
CA ILE A 10 -10.35 9.28 -38.27
C ILE A 10 -10.83 9.49 -36.82
N PHE A 11 -12.13 9.74 -36.61
CA PHE A 11 -12.66 10.04 -35.27
C PHE A 11 -12.75 8.79 -34.37
N PHE A 12 -12.92 7.60 -34.96
CA PHE A 12 -13.07 6.35 -34.21
C PHE A 12 -11.74 5.82 -33.65
N THR A 13 -10.60 6.25 -34.21
CA THR A 13 -9.28 5.74 -33.82
C THR A 13 -8.78 6.41 -32.52
N PHE A 14 -9.24 7.62 -32.20
CA PHE A 14 -8.80 8.35 -31.02
C PHE A 14 -9.44 7.85 -29.70
N VAL A 15 -10.63 7.26 -29.78
CA VAL A 15 -11.37 6.76 -28.60
C VAL A 15 -10.79 5.44 -28.08
N LEU A 16 -10.22 4.61 -28.96
CA LEU A 16 -9.66 3.30 -28.59
C LEU A 16 -8.34 3.38 -27.81
N PHE A 17 -7.65 4.52 -27.82
CA PHE A 17 -6.38 4.69 -27.11
C PHE A 17 -6.53 4.98 -25.61
N LEU A 18 -7.74 5.27 -25.12
CA LEU A 18 -7.99 5.65 -23.72
C LEU A 18 -8.23 4.46 -22.77
N CYS A 19 -8.24 3.21 -23.25
CA CYS A 19 -8.63 2.04 -22.46
C CYS A 19 -7.48 1.24 -21.82
N PHE A 20 -6.22 1.69 -21.89
CA PHE A 20 -5.06 0.88 -21.44
C PHE A 20 -4.47 1.24 -20.07
N ASN A 21 -5.14 2.03 -19.23
CA ASN A 21 -4.65 2.29 -17.87
C ASN A 21 -5.31 1.38 -16.82
N CYS A 22 -5.28 0.06 -17.06
CA CYS A 22 -5.44 -0.92 -15.99
C CYS A 22 -4.07 -1.08 -15.30
N SER A 23 -3.67 -0.06 -14.56
CA SER A 23 -2.50 -0.16 -13.69
C SER A 23 -2.86 -1.12 -12.56
N LYS A 24 -2.21 -2.29 -12.51
CA LYS A 24 -2.23 -3.12 -11.29
C LYS A 24 -1.74 -2.23 -10.16
N GLU A 25 -2.61 -1.96 -9.20
CA GLU A 25 -2.28 -1.09 -8.07
C GLU A 25 -1.06 -1.68 -7.37
N LYS A 26 0.03 -0.90 -7.34
CA LYS A 26 1.28 -1.35 -6.72
C LYS A 26 1.05 -1.35 -5.22
N ILE A 27 1.05 -2.52 -4.61
CA ILE A 27 0.92 -2.71 -3.16
C ILE A 27 2.25 -3.15 -2.55
N ILE A 28 2.38 -3.01 -1.23
CA ILE A 28 3.52 -3.55 -0.47
C ILE A 28 3.36 -5.07 -0.39
N GLU A 29 4.45 -5.81 -0.63
CA GLU A 29 4.44 -7.26 -0.45
C GLU A 29 4.18 -7.62 1.02
N GLU A 30 3.35 -8.64 1.24
CA GLU A 30 2.81 -8.99 2.56
C GLU A 30 3.91 -9.18 3.62
N ASP A 31 4.98 -9.91 3.31
CA ASP A 31 6.06 -10.13 4.28
C ASP A 31 6.77 -8.82 4.66
N LYS A 32 6.89 -7.87 3.73
CA LYS A 32 7.43 -6.53 4.03
C LYS A 32 6.44 -5.72 4.87
N LEU A 33 5.14 -5.83 4.59
CA LEU A 33 4.09 -5.20 5.39
C LEU A 33 4.08 -5.74 6.82
N VAL A 34 4.30 -7.04 7.03
CA VAL A 34 4.41 -7.68 8.35
C VAL A 34 5.53 -7.05 9.16
N LEU A 35 6.71 -6.83 8.55
CA LEU A 35 7.84 -6.18 9.22
C LEU A 35 7.53 -4.73 9.60
N ILE A 36 6.99 -3.96 8.65
CA ILE A 36 6.60 -2.56 8.87
C ILE A 36 5.60 -2.45 10.03
N TYR A 37 4.53 -3.25 10.00
CA TYR A 37 3.49 -3.19 11.00
C TYR A 37 3.98 -3.64 12.39
N SER A 38 4.82 -4.68 12.43
CA SER A 38 5.44 -5.14 13.67
C SER A 38 6.34 -4.07 14.30
N ASP A 39 7.16 -3.39 13.50
CA ASP A 39 8.00 -2.28 13.97
C ASP A 39 7.16 -1.10 14.46
N MET A 40 6.05 -0.78 13.79
CA MET A 40 5.12 0.24 14.26
C MET A 40 4.53 -0.12 15.63
N LEU A 41 4.09 -1.37 15.83
CA LEU A 41 3.55 -1.82 17.12
C LEU A 41 4.58 -1.72 18.25
N VAL A 42 5.79 -2.22 18.01
CA VAL A 42 6.88 -2.18 19.01
C VAL A 42 7.25 -0.74 19.34
N ALA A 43 7.36 0.12 18.32
CA ALA A 43 7.72 1.52 18.53
C ALA A 43 6.63 2.31 19.29
N GLN A 44 5.35 2.02 19.03
CA GLN A 44 4.23 2.62 19.77
C GLN A 44 4.18 2.16 21.23
N ASP A 45 4.42 0.87 21.49
CA ASP A 45 4.43 0.32 22.86
C ASP A 45 5.61 0.84 23.69
N THR A 46 6.71 1.20 23.02
CA THR A 46 7.92 1.72 23.68
C THR A 46 7.79 3.19 24.09
N ILE A 47 6.93 3.99 23.44
CA ILE A 47 6.93 5.45 23.58
C ILE A 47 5.51 5.99 23.81
N ASN A 48 5.28 6.65 24.93
CA ASN A 48 4.06 7.44 25.17
C ASN A 48 4.10 8.73 24.36
N LEU A 49 3.55 8.71 23.14
CA LEU A 49 3.56 9.84 22.20
C LEU A 49 2.22 10.58 22.14
N SER A 50 2.29 11.90 21.94
CA SER A 50 1.15 12.69 21.47
C SER A 50 0.80 12.35 20.02
N ALA A 51 -0.35 12.78 19.51
CA ALA A 51 -0.75 12.53 18.12
C ALA A 51 0.31 12.98 17.09
N ALA A 52 0.92 14.15 17.28
CA ALA A 52 2.03 14.62 16.43
C ALA A 52 3.30 13.74 16.55
N GLY A 53 3.54 13.17 17.73
CA GLY A 53 4.59 12.17 17.93
C GLY A 53 4.29 10.86 17.19
N LEU A 54 3.01 10.45 17.13
CA LEU A 54 2.59 9.24 16.45
C LEU A 54 2.78 9.33 14.92
N ASP A 55 2.50 10.50 14.33
CA ASP A 55 2.72 10.71 12.90
C ASP A 55 4.22 10.70 12.56
N SER A 56 5.06 11.36 13.36
CA SER A 56 6.52 11.33 13.14
C SER A 56 7.13 9.94 13.35
N LEU A 57 6.59 9.14 14.29
CA LEU A 57 6.94 7.73 14.47
C LEU A 57 6.59 6.91 13.22
N ARG A 58 5.37 7.07 12.71
CA ARG A 58 4.91 6.37 11.50
C ARG A 58 5.83 6.67 10.33
N ASP A 59 6.14 7.94 10.10
CA ASP A 59 7.01 8.36 9.00
C ASP A 59 8.42 7.76 9.14
N ALA A 60 8.97 7.77 10.37
CA ALA A 60 10.28 7.17 10.63
C ALA A 60 10.30 5.66 10.33
N VAL A 61 9.26 4.93 10.73
CA VAL A 61 9.15 3.49 10.44
C VAL A 61 8.99 3.25 8.94
N LEU A 62 8.10 3.97 8.25
CA LEU A 62 7.90 3.80 6.82
C LEU A 62 9.19 4.08 6.01
N ASN A 63 9.91 5.14 6.37
CA ASN A 63 11.19 5.49 5.76
C ASN A 63 12.26 4.40 5.95
N LYS A 64 12.30 3.72 7.10
CA LYS A 64 13.21 2.58 7.34
C LYS A 64 13.06 1.47 6.29
N TYR A 65 11.88 1.34 5.69
CA TYR A 65 11.56 0.32 4.70
C TYR A 65 11.46 0.86 3.27
N ASP A 66 11.87 2.10 3.00
CA ASP A 66 11.72 2.75 1.69
C ASP A 66 10.26 2.72 1.18
N VAL A 67 9.31 2.90 2.09
CA VAL A 67 7.88 2.96 1.79
C VAL A 67 7.41 4.40 2.04
N ASN A 68 6.67 4.95 1.07
CA ASN A 68 5.99 6.23 1.29
C ASN A 68 4.57 6.01 1.83
N GLU A 69 4.03 7.06 2.44
CA GLU A 69 2.71 7.04 3.08
C GLU A 69 1.58 6.64 2.13
N GLN A 70 1.63 7.11 0.87
CA GLN A 70 0.58 6.81 -0.11
C GLN A 70 0.55 5.32 -0.46
N LEU A 71 1.70 4.71 -0.69
CA LEU A 71 1.82 3.28 -0.97
C LEU A 71 1.34 2.43 0.23
N TYR A 72 1.63 2.89 1.45
CA TYR A 72 1.12 2.25 2.66
C TYR A 72 -0.41 2.33 2.74
N LYS A 73 -1.00 3.52 2.57
CA LYS A 73 -2.46 3.73 2.55
C LYS A 73 -3.15 2.88 1.49
N THR A 74 -2.65 2.94 0.25
CA THR A 74 -3.13 2.11 -0.86
C THR A 74 -3.08 0.62 -0.52
N THR A 75 -2.03 0.17 0.17
CA THR A 75 -1.95 -1.24 0.61
C THR A 75 -3.01 -1.54 1.66
N LEU A 76 -3.22 -0.68 2.66
CA LEU A 76 -4.29 -0.90 3.64
C LEU A 76 -5.68 -0.95 2.98
N ASP A 77 -5.93 -0.06 2.01
CA ASP A 77 -7.18 -0.04 1.25
C ASP A 77 -7.36 -1.35 0.45
N TYR A 78 -6.29 -1.91 -0.11
CA TYR A 78 -6.32 -3.23 -0.75
C TYR A 78 -6.70 -4.35 0.22
N TYR A 79 -6.17 -4.36 1.44
CA TYR A 79 -6.54 -5.34 2.47
C TYR A 79 -7.98 -5.14 2.96
N ASN A 80 -8.44 -3.88 3.07
CA ASN A 80 -9.81 -3.55 3.49
C ASN A 80 -10.90 -4.03 2.52
N GLN A 81 -10.55 -4.38 1.28
CA GLN A 81 -11.49 -4.96 0.31
C GLN A 81 -11.88 -6.40 0.63
N ASP A 82 -11.11 -7.09 1.47
CA ASP A 82 -11.29 -8.52 1.76
C ASP A 82 -10.82 -8.86 3.19
N PRO A 83 -11.76 -9.04 4.13
CA PRO A 83 -11.46 -9.37 5.52
C PRO A 83 -10.56 -10.61 5.71
N ASP A 84 -10.64 -11.60 4.82
CA ASP A 84 -9.86 -12.84 4.96
C ASP A 84 -8.35 -12.58 4.78
N LYS A 85 -7.98 -11.53 4.04
CA LYS A 85 -6.56 -11.10 3.93
C LYS A 85 -6.01 -10.62 5.26
N TRP A 86 -6.85 -10.00 6.09
CA TRP A 86 -6.44 -9.52 7.41
C TRP A 86 -6.12 -10.68 8.35
N GLU A 87 -6.87 -11.77 8.30
CA GLU A 87 -6.62 -12.96 9.13
C GLU A 87 -5.22 -13.53 8.88
N VAL A 88 -4.90 -13.83 7.62
CA VAL A 88 -3.60 -14.37 7.22
C VAL A 88 -2.46 -13.41 7.57
N PHE A 89 -2.66 -12.11 7.34
CA PHE A 89 -1.68 -11.09 7.67
C PHE A 89 -1.40 -11.01 9.16
N PHE A 90 -2.45 -10.97 9.99
CA PHE A 90 -2.28 -10.82 11.44
C PHE A 90 -1.68 -12.06 12.08
N ASP A 91 -1.96 -13.27 11.57
CA ASP A 91 -1.28 -14.49 12.00
C ASP A 91 0.25 -14.36 11.82
N LYS A 92 0.70 -13.84 10.67
CA LYS A 92 2.13 -13.59 10.42
C LYS A 92 2.70 -12.54 11.36
N VAL A 93 1.98 -11.44 11.61
CA VAL A 93 2.40 -10.39 12.57
C VAL A 93 2.56 -10.96 13.98
N ILE A 94 1.59 -11.75 14.46
CA ILE A 94 1.63 -12.38 15.78
C ILE A 94 2.86 -13.29 15.91
N VAL A 95 3.12 -14.12 14.89
CA VAL A 95 4.30 -15.00 14.86
C VAL A 95 5.59 -14.16 14.89
N HIS A 96 5.67 -13.11 14.07
CA HIS A 96 6.86 -12.26 14.00
C HIS A 96 7.14 -11.55 15.34
N VAL A 97 6.16 -10.81 15.88
CA VAL A 97 6.27 -10.12 17.17
C VAL A 97 6.56 -11.10 18.30
N GLY A 98 5.92 -12.27 18.29
CA GLY A 98 6.18 -13.34 19.26
C GLY A 98 7.62 -13.86 19.21
N SER A 99 8.23 -13.89 18.01
CA SER A 99 9.64 -14.27 17.85
C SER A 99 10.61 -13.22 18.38
N LEU A 100 10.29 -11.93 18.25
CA LEU A 100 11.10 -10.83 18.79
C LEU A 100 11.18 -10.89 20.32
N ARG A 101 10.07 -11.24 20.99
CA ARG A 101 10.02 -11.39 22.46
C ARG A 101 10.81 -12.61 22.98
N LYS A 102 11.02 -13.63 22.15
CA LYS A 102 11.68 -14.89 22.52
C LYS A 102 13.20 -14.87 22.30
N LYS A 103 13.74 -13.92 21.54
CA LYS A 103 15.19 -13.75 21.41
C LYS A 103 15.72 -13.14 22.72
N PRO A 104 16.52 -13.87 23.52
CA PRO A 104 17.32 -13.19 24.54
C PRO A 104 18.29 -12.28 23.80
N GLY A 105 18.38 -11.03 24.26
CA GLY A 105 19.43 -10.09 23.83
C GLY A 105 20.82 -10.60 24.17
#